data_AF-A0A7W1NCN3-F1
#
_entry.id   AF-A0A7W1NCN3-F1
#
_cell.length_a   1.000
_cell.length_b   1.000
_cell.length_c   1.000
_cell.angle_alpha   90.00
_cell.angle_beta   90.00
_cell.angle_gamma   90.00
#
_symmetry.space_group_name_H-M   'P 1'
#
loop_
_entity.id
_entity.type
_entity.pdbx_description
1 polymer ?
#
loop_
_entity_poly.entity_id
_entity_poly.type
_entity_poly.pdbx_seq_one_letter_code
_entity_poly.pdbx_strand_id
1 'polypeptide(L)'
;LLPSAGDGVIWDSRRVDSQPMLVGSFIPYLWIGSDDAGLCWFADSDQGWEPSPAAPAIAIERDASGTRLVLNLISAPTTLAVPRTLSFAVQATPVKPIHRGWRMDSWWTGDTFRDYAQVETKGGHLIFTSLPFPLDVAKSKAMADERHANTNAHIFGFAKYRENVVPYFEHIALGDGFVPEAAYFAEEWRTTTSRGFDYGGPFADFMVHHVAAWARDGGIDGFYLDNVHPIADDNISAGRGWLLPDGRVQPTYRMFATRRYMLRLRAALHENGKRDKFVIHMTNNMIIPWIGAADIALDGELNVIYPEHGKDFIDCWSTMRLRGCVPSQWGVAVNFLQEHQGDWQREALIKAMRAYTGLVLAHDILASANANGLNPEAWIAREAFGMAEDDVRFVGYWQPGAVAATPTTVLASAWLRPGAALIVAVNTGGAAEVELDLRALGLDARFARDAETKAALPVLDGRVRATIARHDYRHILVTAQEAAP
;
A
#
# COMPACT_ATOMS: atom_id res chain seq x y z
N LEU A 1 8.03 -6.95 12.62
CA LEU A 1 9.42 -7.14 12.15
C LEU A 1 10.12 -8.15 13.04
N LEU A 2 11.05 -8.93 12.48
CA LEU A 2 11.75 -9.96 13.23
C LEU A 2 12.96 -9.38 13.96
N PRO A 3 13.29 -9.88 15.17
CA PRO A 3 14.53 -9.54 15.86
C PRO A 3 15.77 -9.77 14.98
N SER A 4 16.73 -8.84 15.02
CA SER A 4 17.99 -8.93 14.26
C SER A 4 18.98 -9.93 14.85
N ALA A 5 18.81 -10.31 16.12
CA ALA A 5 19.62 -11.30 16.83
C ALA A 5 18.73 -12.32 17.53
N GLY A 6 19.31 -13.47 17.91
CA GLY A 6 18.66 -14.54 18.66
C GLY A 6 18.50 -15.83 17.84
N ASP A 7 18.73 -16.95 18.51
CA ASP A 7 18.50 -18.32 18.03
C ASP A 7 17.23 -18.89 18.65
N GLY A 8 16.62 -19.89 18.00
CA GLY A 8 15.35 -20.49 18.38
C GLY A 8 14.15 -19.74 17.82
N VAL A 9 13.03 -19.74 18.54
CA VAL A 9 11.78 -19.10 18.11
C VAL A 9 11.88 -17.59 18.25
N ILE A 10 11.96 -16.89 17.13
CA ILE A 10 12.08 -15.41 17.09
C ILE A 10 10.71 -14.72 16.97
N TRP A 11 9.71 -15.42 16.44
CA TRP A 11 8.32 -15.01 16.39
C TRP A 11 7.40 -16.22 16.34
N ASP A 12 6.20 -16.11 16.91
CA ASP A 12 5.15 -17.12 16.75
C ASP A 12 3.77 -16.48 16.68
N SER A 13 2.82 -17.23 16.11
CA SER A 13 1.48 -16.77 15.79
C SER A 13 0.66 -16.38 17.02
N ARG A 14 0.99 -16.81 18.24
CA ARG A 14 0.26 -16.40 19.45
C ARG A 14 0.49 -14.91 19.81
N ARG A 15 1.45 -14.26 19.16
CA ARG A 15 1.71 -12.82 19.30
C ARG A 15 0.77 -11.94 18.48
N VAL A 16 -0.05 -12.53 17.61
CA VAL A 16 -1.07 -11.76 16.88
C VAL A 16 -2.27 -11.57 17.79
N ASP A 17 -2.59 -10.33 18.11
CA ASP A 17 -3.72 -10.01 18.98
C ASP A 17 -5.06 -10.31 18.30
N SER A 18 -6.10 -10.53 19.11
CA SER A 18 -7.50 -10.64 18.66
C SER A 18 -7.75 -11.69 17.57
N GLN A 19 -7.06 -12.84 17.63
CA GLN A 19 -7.34 -13.95 16.73
C GLN A 19 -8.73 -14.53 17.02
N PRO A 20 -9.63 -14.59 16.02
CA PRO A 20 -10.97 -15.16 16.17
C PRO A 20 -11.01 -16.70 16.24
N MET A 21 -9.86 -17.37 16.21
CA MET A 21 -9.78 -18.83 16.28
C MET A 21 -10.27 -19.35 17.65
N LEU A 22 -11.12 -20.38 17.64
CA LEU A 22 -11.63 -21.01 18.87
C LEU A 22 -10.61 -21.95 19.51
N VAL A 23 -9.74 -22.57 18.71
CA VAL A 23 -8.67 -23.47 19.16
C VAL A 23 -7.40 -23.17 18.38
N GLY A 24 -6.27 -23.14 19.08
CA GLY A 24 -4.96 -22.85 18.49
C GLY A 24 -4.75 -21.36 18.24
N SER A 25 -3.81 -21.06 17.35
CA SER A 25 -3.41 -19.69 17.02
C SER A 25 -3.16 -19.53 15.53
N PHE A 26 -4.02 -20.13 14.69
CA PHE A 26 -3.87 -20.05 13.25
C PHE A 26 -4.04 -18.59 12.80
N ILE A 27 -3.17 -18.16 11.89
CA ILE A 27 -3.35 -16.93 11.11
C ILE A 27 -3.34 -17.30 9.63
N PRO A 28 -4.10 -16.60 8.77
CA PRO A 28 -4.30 -17.02 7.39
C PRO A 28 -3.18 -16.60 6.43
N TYR A 29 -2.27 -15.74 6.90
CA TYR A 29 -1.27 -15.10 6.08
C TYR A 29 -0.04 -14.75 6.90
N LEU A 30 1.13 -14.99 6.32
CA LEU A 30 2.41 -14.56 6.84
C LEU A 30 3.33 -14.24 5.67
N TRP A 31 4.03 -13.12 5.72
CA TRP A 31 5.12 -12.80 4.82
C TRP A 31 6.44 -12.71 5.57
N ILE A 32 7.50 -13.26 4.97
CA ILE A 32 8.86 -13.22 5.47
C ILE A 32 9.77 -12.80 4.31
N GLY A 33 10.55 -11.74 4.49
CA GLY A 33 11.46 -11.25 3.47
C GLY A 33 12.43 -10.18 3.95
N SER A 34 13.13 -9.61 2.98
CA SER A 34 14.00 -8.44 3.10
C SER A 34 13.38 -7.26 2.36
N ASP A 35 14.12 -6.15 2.23
CA ASP A 35 13.67 -4.97 1.45
C ASP A 35 13.54 -5.25 -0.06
N ASP A 36 14.11 -6.37 -0.55
CA ASP A 36 14.20 -6.65 -1.98
C ASP A 36 13.18 -7.71 -2.43
N ALA A 37 12.92 -8.71 -1.59
CA ALA A 37 12.10 -9.85 -1.93
C ALA A 37 11.65 -10.61 -0.68
N GLY A 38 10.65 -11.48 -0.84
CA GLY A 38 10.23 -12.38 0.22
C GLY A 38 9.32 -13.50 -0.27
N LEU A 39 8.82 -14.28 0.68
CA LEU A 39 7.86 -15.35 0.47
C LEU A 39 6.69 -15.13 1.42
N CYS A 40 5.47 -15.19 0.90
CA CYS A 40 4.30 -15.37 1.73
C CYS A 40 3.83 -16.81 1.73
N TRP A 41 3.33 -17.23 2.87
CA TRP A 41 2.48 -18.39 3.03
C TRP A 41 1.05 -17.90 3.34
N PHE A 42 0.05 -18.56 2.77
CA PHE A 42 -1.35 -18.28 3.09
C PHE A 42 -2.26 -19.50 2.94
N ALA A 43 -3.35 -19.50 3.71
CA ALA A 43 -4.35 -20.57 3.71
C ALA A 43 -5.71 -20.03 4.17
N ASP A 44 -6.78 -20.73 3.81
CA ASP A 44 -8.14 -20.38 4.24
C ASP A 44 -8.38 -20.75 5.71
N SER A 45 -7.80 -21.84 6.20
CA SER A 45 -8.03 -22.35 7.56
C SER A 45 -6.95 -23.34 8.00
N ASP A 46 -7.02 -23.73 9.26
CA ASP A 46 -6.33 -24.87 9.86
C ASP A 46 -7.11 -26.19 9.70
N GLN A 47 -8.10 -26.27 8.80
CA GLN A 47 -8.85 -27.50 8.60
C GLN A 47 -7.90 -28.63 8.16
N GLY A 48 -8.02 -29.78 8.83
CA GLY A 48 -7.11 -30.92 8.65
C GLY A 48 -5.88 -30.88 9.57
N TRP A 49 -5.62 -29.78 10.26
CA TRP A 49 -4.59 -29.68 11.30
C TRP A 49 -5.11 -30.26 12.61
N GLU A 50 -4.22 -30.42 13.58
CA GLU A 50 -4.56 -30.64 14.98
C GLU A 50 -4.04 -29.46 15.81
N PRO A 51 -4.81 -28.35 15.88
CA PRO A 51 -4.42 -27.18 16.64
C PRO A 51 -4.44 -27.45 18.14
N SER A 52 -3.53 -26.82 18.89
CA SER A 52 -3.48 -26.91 20.35
C SER A 52 -3.13 -25.54 20.94
N PRO A 53 -3.72 -25.14 22.09
CA PRO A 53 -3.27 -23.94 22.81
C PRO A 53 -1.83 -24.04 23.32
N ALA A 54 -1.29 -25.25 23.47
CA ALA A 54 0.04 -25.49 24.04
C ALA A 54 1.20 -25.13 23.08
N ALA A 55 0.94 -25.10 21.77
CA ALA A 55 1.95 -24.79 20.75
C ALA A 55 1.38 -23.81 19.72
N PRO A 56 2.19 -22.89 19.18
CA PRO A 56 1.72 -21.97 18.15
C PRO A 56 1.44 -22.72 16.85
N ALA A 57 0.39 -22.35 16.12
CA ALA A 57 0.14 -22.90 14.79
C ALA A 57 1.30 -22.61 13.82
N ILE A 58 1.88 -21.40 13.91
CA ILE A 58 2.96 -20.94 13.03
C ILE A 58 4.07 -20.32 13.86
N ALA A 59 5.32 -20.66 13.55
CA ALA A 59 6.50 -20.06 14.17
C ALA A 59 7.55 -19.71 13.12
N ILE A 60 8.38 -18.72 13.46
CA ILE A 60 9.60 -18.41 12.73
C ILE A 60 10.75 -18.73 13.67
N GLU A 61 11.59 -19.66 13.24
CA GLU A 61 12.77 -20.11 13.96
C GLU A 61 14.04 -19.68 13.25
N ARG A 62 15.09 -19.39 14.02
CA ARG A 62 16.42 -19.11 13.49
C ARG A 62 17.46 -19.99 14.17
N ASP A 63 18.38 -20.51 13.38
CA ASP A 63 19.57 -21.21 13.86
C ASP A 63 20.75 -20.96 12.92
N ALA A 64 21.87 -21.65 13.17
CA ALA A 64 23.09 -21.55 12.35
C ALA A 64 22.90 -21.94 10.87
N SER A 65 21.85 -22.70 10.53
CA SER A 65 21.51 -23.09 9.15
C SER A 65 20.62 -22.08 8.43
N GLY A 66 19.95 -21.18 9.17
CA GLY A 66 19.14 -20.10 8.59
C GLY A 66 17.84 -19.83 9.35
N THR A 67 16.92 -19.15 8.66
CA THR A 67 15.57 -18.85 9.18
C THR A 67 14.56 -19.82 8.56
N ARG A 68 13.73 -20.46 9.40
CA ARG A 68 12.75 -21.48 9.03
C ARG A 68 11.35 -21.00 9.38
N LEU A 69 10.42 -21.13 8.42
CA LEU A 69 8.98 -21.06 8.70
C LEU A 69 8.52 -22.45 9.15
N VAL A 70 7.98 -22.54 10.35
CA VAL A 70 7.48 -23.78 10.95
C VAL A 70 5.95 -23.73 11.03
N LEU A 71 5.31 -24.74 10.44
CA LEU A 71 3.86 -24.95 10.52
C LEU A 71 3.60 -26.15 11.42
N ASN A 72 3.03 -25.95 12.60
CA ASN A 72 2.74 -27.03 13.54
C ASN A 72 1.41 -27.71 13.20
N LEU A 73 1.42 -28.49 12.12
CA LEU A 73 0.25 -29.18 11.58
C LEU A 73 -0.40 -30.13 12.59
N ILE A 74 0.39 -30.75 13.46
CA ILE A 74 -0.06 -31.62 14.55
C ILE A 74 0.61 -31.15 15.83
N SER A 75 -0.12 -30.40 16.64
CA SER A 75 0.42 -29.71 17.84
C SER A 75 0.21 -30.50 19.14
N ALA A 76 -0.43 -31.67 19.07
CA ALA A 76 -0.64 -32.59 20.19
C ALA A 76 -0.57 -34.05 19.70
N PRO A 77 -0.24 -35.04 20.56
CA PRO A 77 -0.26 -36.45 20.19
C PRO A 77 -1.63 -36.87 19.63
N THR A 78 -1.65 -37.27 18.36
CA THR A 78 -2.90 -37.55 17.63
C THR A 78 -2.77 -38.78 16.76
N THR A 79 -3.78 -39.63 16.79
CA THR A 79 -3.91 -40.77 15.88
C THR A 79 -4.57 -40.32 14.58
N LEU A 80 -3.85 -40.48 13.46
CA LEU A 80 -4.38 -40.18 12.12
C LEU A 80 -5.14 -41.40 11.59
N ALA A 81 -6.44 -41.47 11.89
CA ALA A 81 -7.30 -42.59 11.48
C ALA A 81 -7.80 -42.49 10.03
N VAL A 82 -7.78 -41.29 9.43
CA VAL A 82 -8.27 -41.01 8.08
C VAL A 82 -7.30 -40.07 7.35
N PRO A 83 -7.24 -40.12 6.00
CA PRO A 83 -6.53 -39.12 5.21
C PRO A 83 -7.01 -37.71 5.54
N ARG A 84 -6.08 -36.76 5.60
CA ARG A 84 -6.38 -35.34 5.81
C ARG A 84 -5.89 -34.53 4.61
N THR A 85 -6.67 -33.53 4.21
CA THR A 85 -6.29 -32.59 3.15
C THR A 85 -5.81 -31.31 3.81
N LEU A 86 -4.63 -30.85 3.41
CA LEU A 86 -4.07 -29.58 3.83
C LEU A 86 -3.99 -28.67 2.61
N SER A 87 -4.56 -27.47 2.70
CA SER A 87 -4.63 -26.53 1.58
C SER A 87 -3.94 -25.23 1.98
N PHE A 88 -2.84 -24.92 1.32
CA PHE A 88 -2.13 -23.65 1.46
C PHE A 88 -1.41 -23.32 0.16
N ALA A 89 -0.93 -22.09 0.06
CA ALA A 89 -0.11 -21.64 -1.05
C ALA A 89 1.10 -20.85 -0.55
N VAL A 90 2.15 -20.86 -1.37
CA VAL A 90 3.33 -20.03 -1.18
C VAL A 90 3.48 -19.15 -2.42
N GLN A 91 3.75 -17.87 -2.23
CA GLN A 91 3.94 -16.93 -3.32
C GLN A 91 5.13 -16.02 -3.02
N ALA A 92 6.02 -15.87 -4.00
CA ALA A 92 7.16 -14.96 -3.90
C ALA A 92 6.76 -13.52 -4.20
N THR A 93 7.49 -12.59 -3.61
CA THR A 93 7.49 -11.19 -4.01
C THR A 93 8.83 -10.79 -4.63
N PRO A 94 8.84 -9.91 -5.64
CA PRO A 94 7.70 -9.19 -6.23
C PRO A 94 6.70 -10.09 -6.97
N VAL A 95 5.40 -9.79 -6.88
CA VAL A 95 4.33 -10.65 -7.44
C VAL A 95 4.16 -10.52 -8.95
N LYS A 96 4.64 -9.41 -9.50
CA LYS A 96 4.67 -9.09 -10.92
C LYS A 96 5.73 -8.02 -11.18
N PRO A 97 6.17 -7.83 -12.43
CA PRO A 97 6.94 -6.65 -12.79
C PRO A 97 6.13 -5.39 -12.49
N ILE A 98 6.77 -4.39 -11.88
CA ILE A 98 6.15 -3.08 -11.71
C ILE A 98 5.95 -2.43 -13.09
N HIS A 99 4.82 -1.77 -13.33
CA HIS A 99 4.54 -1.19 -14.64
C HIS A 99 5.43 0.02 -14.91
N ARG A 100 5.62 0.33 -16.19
CA ARG A 100 6.46 1.46 -16.62
C ARG A 100 5.86 2.78 -16.17
N GLY A 101 6.71 3.75 -15.80
CA GLY A 101 6.27 5.08 -15.41
C GLY A 101 5.59 5.20 -14.05
N TRP A 102 5.48 4.11 -13.27
CA TRP A 102 4.73 4.06 -12.00
C TRP A 102 5.13 5.15 -10.99
N ARG A 103 6.39 5.60 -11.01
CA ARG A 103 6.89 6.66 -10.12
C ARG A 103 6.19 8.01 -10.32
N MET A 104 5.52 8.19 -11.45
CA MET A 104 4.71 9.35 -11.80
C MET A 104 3.22 8.99 -11.96
N ASP A 105 2.76 7.89 -11.35
CA ASP A 105 1.35 7.52 -11.39
C ASP A 105 0.45 8.62 -10.84
N SER A 106 -0.57 8.96 -11.64
CA SER A 106 -1.39 10.15 -11.43
C SER A 106 -2.49 10.04 -10.37
N TRP A 107 -2.43 9.09 -9.44
CA TRP A 107 -3.56 8.78 -8.52
C TRP A 107 -3.41 9.43 -7.14
N TRP A 108 -4.52 9.89 -6.57
CA TRP A 108 -4.66 10.45 -5.22
C TRP A 108 -6.09 10.26 -4.67
N THR A 109 -6.31 10.53 -3.39
CA THR A 109 -7.58 10.28 -2.70
C THR A 109 -8.74 11.18 -3.17
N GLY A 110 -8.49 12.38 -3.67
CA GLY A 110 -9.57 13.20 -4.23
C GLY A 110 -10.11 12.70 -5.57
N ASP A 111 -9.45 11.73 -6.21
CA ASP A 111 -10.06 10.96 -7.32
C ASP A 111 -11.12 9.98 -6.84
N THR A 112 -11.16 9.66 -5.53
CA THR A 112 -12.08 8.68 -4.94
C THR A 112 -13.16 9.28 -4.04
N PHE A 113 -12.83 10.33 -3.28
CA PHE A 113 -13.77 10.98 -2.36
C PHE A 113 -14.72 11.97 -3.03
N ARG A 114 -15.32 11.53 -4.13
CA ARG A 114 -16.47 12.17 -4.78
C ARG A 114 -17.59 11.15 -4.87
N ASP A 115 -18.81 11.59 -4.59
CA ASP A 115 -19.99 10.73 -4.64
C ASP A 115 -20.39 10.41 -6.10
N TYR A 116 -19.60 9.59 -6.79
CA TYR A 116 -19.95 9.08 -8.11
C TYR A 116 -21.18 8.17 -8.06
N ALA A 117 -21.46 7.57 -6.90
CA ALA A 117 -22.59 6.67 -6.70
C ALA A 117 -23.94 7.40 -6.54
N GLN A 118 -23.92 8.70 -6.20
CA GLN A 118 -25.09 9.54 -5.89
C GLN A 118 -25.82 9.18 -4.58
N VAL A 119 -25.13 8.53 -3.64
CA VAL A 119 -25.74 8.07 -2.38
C VAL A 119 -26.06 9.21 -1.43
N GLU A 120 -25.25 10.27 -1.38
CA GLU A 120 -25.40 11.36 -0.41
C GLU A 120 -26.71 12.12 -0.62
N THR A 121 -27.08 12.34 -1.89
CA THR A 121 -28.35 12.99 -2.26
C THR A 121 -29.59 12.16 -1.90
N LYS A 122 -29.39 10.90 -1.52
CA LYS A 122 -30.44 9.95 -1.14
C LYS A 122 -30.35 9.53 0.33
N GLY A 123 -29.56 10.24 1.14
CA GLY A 123 -29.42 9.99 2.57
C GLY A 123 -28.37 8.93 2.94
N GLY A 124 -27.55 8.49 2.00
CA GLY A 124 -26.35 7.69 2.26
C GLY A 124 -25.14 8.56 2.63
N HIS A 125 -24.02 7.91 2.91
CA HIS A 125 -22.72 8.55 3.15
C HIS A 125 -21.66 7.82 2.32
N LEU A 126 -20.88 8.53 1.50
CA LEU A 126 -19.94 7.92 0.54
C LEU A 126 -19.10 6.79 1.13
N ILE A 127 -18.53 7.02 2.32
CA ILE A 127 -17.67 6.05 2.99
C ILE A 127 -18.48 4.87 3.54
N PHE A 128 -19.54 5.14 4.31
CA PHE A 128 -20.27 4.11 5.07
C PHE A 128 -21.44 3.46 4.30
N THR A 129 -21.76 3.96 3.10
CA THR A 129 -22.79 3.47 2.20
C THR A 129 -22.15 3.10 0.86
N SER A 130 -21.23 2.14 0.93
CA SER A 130 -20.44 1.71 -0.22
C SER A 130 -21.27 0.88 -1.21
N LEU A 131 -21.18 1.20 -2.49
CA LEU A 131 -21.90 0.54 -3.58
C LEU A 131 -20.99 0.16 -4.74
N PRO A 132 -21.19 -1.00 -5.39
CA PRO A 132 -20.47 -1.37 -6.61
C PRO A 132 -21.08 -0.77 -7.89
N PHE A 133 -22.05 0.13 -7.78
CA PHE A 133 -22.76 0.76 -8.89
C PHE A 133 -23.25 2.17 -8.54
N PRO A 134 -23.54 3.01 -9.54
CA PRO A 134 -24.17 4.30 -9.31
C PRO A 134 -25.70 4.16 -9.30
N LEU A 135 -26.36 4.98 -8.47
CA LEU A 135 -27.83 5.08 -8.44
C LEU A 135 -28.38 5.80 -9.68
N ASP A 136 -27.54 6.59 -10.36
CA ASP A 136 -27.84 7.26 -11.62
C ASP A 136 -26.60 7.14 -12.54
N VAL A 137 -26.68 6.22 -13.50
CA VAL A 137 -25.60 5.93 -14.44
C VAL A 137 -25.28 7.14 -15.33
N ALA A 138 -26.30 7.86 -15.79
CA ALA A 138 -26.12 9.01 -16.68
C ALA A 138 -25.43 10.17 -15.95
N LYS A 139 -25.83 10.43 -14.70
CA LYS A 139 -25.18 11.43 -13.86
C LYS A 139 -23.74 11.04 -13.50
N SER A 140 -23.50 9.77 -13.16
CA SER A 140 -22.14 9.27 -12.95
C SER A 140 -21.27 9.47 -14.19
N LYS A 141 -21.80 9.17 -15.38
CA LYS A 141 -21.09 9.37 -16.65
C LYS A 141 -20.75 10.84 -16.90
N ALA A 142 -21.69 11.75 -16.65
CA ALA A 142 -21.46 13.18 -16.80
C ALA A 142 -20.36 13.69 -15.85
N MET A 143 -20.36 13.25 -14.59
CA MET A 143 -19.30 13.57 -13.64
C MET A 143 -17.94 13.00 -14.06
N ALA A 144 -17.92 11.79 -14.60
CA ALA A 144 -16.70 11.18 -15.11
C ALA A 144 -16.13 11.99 -16.28
N ASP A 145 -16.98 12.37 -17.25
CA ASP A 145 -16.59 13.17 -18.41
C ASP A 145 -16.05 14.55 -18.01
N GLU A 146 -16.68 15.21 -17.03
CA GLU A 146 -16.20 16.48 -16.47
C GLU A 146 -14.79 16.35 -15.87
N ARG A 147 -14.55 15.30 -15.08
CA ARG A 147 -13.22 15.03 -14.48
C ARG A 147 -12.19 14.72 -15.56
N HIS A 148 -12.54 13.93 -16.56
CA HIS A 148 -11.65 13.58 -17.66
C HIS A 148 -11.24 14.79 -18.51
N ALA A 149 -12.03 15.87 -18.50
CA ALA A 149 -11.69 17.14 -19.14
C ALA A 149 -10.69 18.01 -18.34
N ASN A 150 -10.43 17.67 -17.08
CA ASN A 150 -9.54 18.40 -16.18
C ASN A 150 -8.17 17.70 -16.04
N THR A 151 -7.23 18.36 -15.35
CA THR A 151 -5.89 17.82 -15.08
C THR A 151 -5.56 17.81 -13.59
N ASN A 152 -4.67 16.90 -13.20
CA ASN A 152 -4.09 16.82 -11.86
C ASN A 152 -2.99 17.86 -11.61
N ALA A 153 -3.00 18.99 -12.33
CA ALA A 153 -2.02 20.07 -12.18
C ALA A 153 -1.97 20.64 -10.76
N HIS A 154 -3.08 20.61 -10.03
CA HIS A 154 -3.13 21.03 -8.63
C HIS A 154 -2.31 20.14 -7.69
N ILE A 155 -1.95 18.92 -8.11
CA ILE A 155 -1.11 17.97 -7.36
C ILE A 155 0.33 18.05 -7.86
N PHE A 156 0.49 17.95 -9.17
CA PHE A 156 1.79 17.78 -9.79
C PHE A 156 2.50 19.10 -10.11
N GLY A 157 1.79 20.23 -10.10
CA GLY A 157 2.28 21.53 -10.54
C GLY A 157 2.37 21.69 -12.06
N PHE A 158 1.89 20.71 -12.84
CA PHE A 158 1.89 20.74 -14.31
C PHE A 158 0.72 19.94 -14.91
N ALA A 159 0.25 20.37 -16.09
CA ALA A 159 -0.95 19.85 -16.75
C ALA A 159 -0.67 18.70 -17.73
N LYS A 160 0.05 17.66 -17.28
CA LYS A 160 0.38 16.48 -18.11
C LYS A 160 -0.61 15.33 -17.93
N TYR A 161 -1.10 15.13 -16.70
CA TYR A 161 -1.96 14.01 -16.34
C TYR A 161 -3.39 14.49 -16.14
N ARG A 162 -4.36 13.84 -16.79
CA ARG A 162 -5.79 14.08 -16.53
C ARG A 162 -6.18 13.61 -15.13
N GLU A 163 -7.30 14.11 -14.62
CA GLU A 163 -7.89 13.58 -13.39
C GLU A 163 -8.47 12.17 -13.61
N ASN A 164 -8.49 11.36 -12.55
CA ASN A 164 -9.06 10.02 -12.60
C ASN A 164 -10.44 9.99 -11.94
N VAL A 165 -11.20 8.94 -12.25
CA VAL A 165 -12.51 8.65 -11.66
C VAL A 165 -12.44 7.27 -11.04
N VAL A 166 -12.25 7.21 -9.72
CA VAL A 166 -11.97 5.95 -9.01
C VAL A 166 -12.93 5.84 -7.82
N PRO A 167 -14.19 5.42 -8.01
CA PRO A 167 -15.16 5.38 -6.92
C PRO A 167 -14.66 4.60 -5.69
N TYR A 168 -15.06 5.10 -4.53
CA TYR A 168 -14.76 4.51 -3.24
C TYR A 168 -15.70 3.34 -2.94
N PHE A 169 -15.14 2.26 -2.40
CA PHE A 169 -15.88 1.16 -1.82
C PHE A 169 -15.15 0.60 -0.61
N GLU A 170 -15.81 0.69 0.54
CA GLU A 170 -15.40 0.02 1.77
C GLU A 170 -15.72 -1.47 1.65
N HIS A 171 -14.68 -2.30 1.70
CA HIS A 171 -14.77 -3.75 1.52
C HIS A 171 -15.50 -4.48 2.67
N ILE A 172 -16.02 -3.76 3.66
CA ILE A 172 -16.76 -4.33 4.80
C ILE A 172 -18.16 -3.74 4.99
N ALA A 173 -18.60 -2.84 4.10
CA ALA A 173 -19.92 -2.21 4.16
C ALA A 173 -20.63 -2.28 2.81
N LEU A 174 -21.94 -2.58 2.84
CA LEU A 174 -22.82 -2.53 1.68
C LEU A 174 -23.95 -1.57 2.02
N GLY A 175 -24.30 -0.68 1.08
CA GLY A 175 -25.44 0.22 1.26
C GLY A 175 -26.78 -0.52 1.19
N ASP A 176 -27.16 -1.27 2.24
CA ASP A 176 -28.35 -2.15 2.25
C ASP A 176 -29.63 -1.45 1.79
N GLY A 177 -29.84 -0.18 2.17
CA GLY A 177 -31.00 0.62 1.74
C GLY A 177 -31.06 0.89 0.24
N PHE A 178 -29.97 0.65 -0.47
CA PHE A 178 -29.80 0.84 -1.91
C PHE A 178 -29.57 -0.46 -2.67
N VAL A 179 -29.46 -1.60 -1.98
CA VAL A 179 -29.18 -2.92 -2.56
C VAL A 179 -30.34 -3.87 -2.25
N PRO A 180 -31.39 -3.91 -3.10
CA PRO A 180 -32.56 -4.75 -2.87
C PRO A 180 -32.23 -6.24 -2.71
N GLU A 181 -31.17 -6.72 -3.36
CA GLU A 181 -30.67 -8.10 -3.26
C GLU A 181 -30.28 -8.46 -1.82
N ALA A 182 -29.86 -7.49 -1.00
CA ALA A 182 -29.51 -7.70 0.39
C ALA A 182 -30.71 -8.22 1.21
N ALA A 183 -31.95 -7.91 0.82
CA ALA A 183 -33.14 -8.45 1.47
C ALA A 183 -33.26 -9.98 1.37
N TYR A 184 -32.58 -10.60 0.40
CA TYR A 184 -32.63 -12.04 0.14
C TYR A 184 -31.30 -12.73 0.46
N PHE A 185 -30.17 -12.09 0.16
CA PHE A 185 -28.86 -12.74 0.22
C PHE A 185 -27.97 -12.25 1.37
N ALA A 186 -28.38 -11.25 2.17
CA ALA A 186 -27.49 -10.67 3.19
C ALA A 186 -26.97 -11.71 4.19
N GLU A 187 -27.78 -12.68 4.61
CA GLU A 187 -27.34 -13.74 5.53
C GLU A 187 -26.28 -14.65 4.90
N GLU A 188 -26.37 -14.93 3.59
CA GLU A 188 -25.37 -15.72 2.88
C GLU A 188 -24.09 -14.90 2.60
N TRP A 189 -24.23 -13.62 2.28
CA TRP A 189 -23.11 -12.75 1.89
C TRP A 189 -22.28 -12.28 3.08
N ARG A 190 -22.89 -12.12 4.25
CA ARG A 190 -22.20 -11.61 5.45
C ARG A 190 -21.39 -12.69 6.13
N THR A 191 -20.26 -12.25 6.67
CA THR A 191 -19.49 -13.04 7.62
C THR A 191 -20.14 -13.01 9.00
N THR A 192 -19.96 -14.08 9.76
CA THR A 192 -20.59 -14.24 11.09
C THR A 192 -19.62 -14.03 12.25
N THR A 193 -18.31 -14.15 12.02
CA THR A 193 -17.28 -13.88 13.03
C THR A 193 -16.78 -12.44 12.99
N SER A 194 -16.22 -12.02 11.86
CA SER A 194 -15.74 -10.66 11.64
C SER A 194 -16.81 -9.80 10.99
N ARG A 195 -16.70 -8.48 11.08
CA ARG A 195 -17.54 -7.57 10.30
C ARG A 195 -17.06 -7.57 8.85
N GLY A 196 -17.93 -7.95 7.92
CA GLY A 196 -17.66 -7.88 6.49
C GLY A 196 -18.48 -8.86 5.65
N PHE A 197 -17.96 -9.21 4.48
CA PHE A 197 -18.61 -10.07 3.51
C PHE A 197 -17.69 -11.20 3.03
N ASP A 198 -18.28 -12.33 2.63
CA ASP A 198 -17.57 -13.37 1.88
C ASP A 198 -17.44 -12.95 0.43
N TYR A 199 -16.23 -12.58 0.02
CA TYR A 199 -15.91 -12.25 -1.37
C TYR A 199 -15.73 -13.49 -2.25
N GLY A 200 -16.56 -14.50 -2.00
CA GLY A 200 -16.73 -15.72 -2.78
C GLY A 200 -18.14 -15.81 -3.37
N GLY A 201 -18.36 -16.87 -4.14
CA GLY A 201 -19.69 -17.28 -4.60
C GLY A 201 -20.54 -16.14 -5.23
N PRO A 202 -21.84 -16.06 -4.91
CA PRO A 202 -22.75 -15.11 -5.56
C PRO A 202 -22.47 -13.65 -5.22
N PHE A 203 -21.89 -13.34 -4.05
CA PHE A 203 -21.53 -11.95 -3.72
C PHE A 203 -20.42 -11.43 -4.64
N ALA A 204 -19.39 -12.26 -4.89
CA ALA A 204 -18.35 -11.91 -5.84
C ALA A 204 -18.91 -11.70 -7.26
N ASP A 205 -19.90 -12.51 -7.68
CA ASP A 205 -20.56 -12.35 -8.97
C ASP A 205 -21.33 -11.02 -9.07
N PHE A 206 -22.10 -10.69 -8.02
CA PHE A 206 -22.82 -9.43 -7.89
C PHE A 206 -21.88 -8.23 -8.00
N MET A 207 -20.81 -8.21 -7.19
CA MET A 207 -19.82 -7.15 -7.17
C MET A 207 -19.15 -6.97 -8.53
N VAL A 208 -18.67 -8.06 -9.14
CA VAL A 208 -17.96 -8.02 -10.43
C VAL A 208 -18.90 -7.57 -11.55
N HIS A 209 -20.14 -8.05 -11.56
CA HIS A 209 -21.15 -7.63 -12.54
C HIS A 209 -21.39 -6.11 -12.51
N HIS A 210 -21.62 -5.56 -11.32
CA HIS A 210 -21.94 -4.15 -11.14
C HIS A 210 -20.74 -3.23 -11.43
N VAL A 211 -19.53 -3.59 -10.96
CA VAL A 211 -18.32 -2.83 -11.28
C VAL A 211 -18.04 -2.85 -12.78
N ALA A 212 -18.23 -3.99 -13.46
CA ALA A 212 -18.09 -4.08 -14.92
C ALA A 212 -19.08 -3.15 -15.64
N ALA A 213 -20.34 -3.15 -15.21
CA ALA A 213 -21.36 -2.26 -15.77
C ALA A 213 -21.03 -0.78 -15.53
N TRP A 214 -20.54 -0.44 -14.34
CA TRP A 214 -20.14 0.93 -14.02
C TRP A 214 -18.95 1.40 -14.88
N ALA A 215 -17.94 0.54 -15.07
CA ALA A 215 -16.81 0.82 -15.94
C ALA A 215 -17.24 1.06 -17.40
N ARG A 216 -18.20 0.28 -17.89
CA ARG A 216 -18.74 0.38 -19.25
C ARG A 216 -19.60 1.63 -19.45
N ASP A 217 -20.56 1.86 -18.55
CA ASP A 217 -21.66 2.79 -18.80
C ASP A 217 -21.53 4.10 -18.01
N GLY A 218 -20.95 4.06 -16.81
CA GLY A 218 -20.77 5.24 -15.95
C GLY A 218 -19.37 5.88 -16.01
N GLY A 219 -18.46 5.32 -16.81
CA GLY A 219 -17.22 5.98 -17.22
C GLY A 219 -16.04 5.89 -16.25
N ILE A 220 -16.15 5.14 -15.15
CA ILE A 220 -15.10 5.04 -14.12
C ILE A 220 -13.80 4.48 -14.71
N ASP A 221 -12.66 4.94 -14.20
CA ASP A 221 -11.33 4.48 -14.63
C ASP A 221 -10.90 3.21 -13.91
N GLY A 222 -11.36 3.04 -12.66
CA GLY A 222 -11.04 1.90 -11.83
C GLY A 222 -11.85 1.95 -10.55
N PHE A 223 -11.31 1.37 -9.49
CA PHE A 223 -12.05 1.20 -8.24
C PHE A 223 -11.09 1.26 -7.06
N TYR A 224 -11.54 1.88 -5.96
CA TYR A 224 -10.80 1.95 -4.71
C TYR A 224 -11.47 1.05 -3.68
N LEU A 225 -10.74 0.03 -3.22
CA LEU A 225 -11.20 -0.89 -2.17
C LEU A 225 -10.55 -0.53 -0.84
N ASP A 226 -11.34 -0.06 0.12
CA ASP A 226 -10.90 0.25 1.49
C ASP A 226 -11.15 -0.89 2.46
N ASN A 227 -10.50 -0.84 3.62
CA ASN A 227 -10.64 -1.78 4.73
C ASN A 227 -10.38 -3.23 4.28
N VAL A 228 -9.39 -3.42 3.40
CA VAL A 228 -9.02 -4.75 2.90
C VAL A 228 -8.05 -5.43 3.87
N HIS A 229 -8.56 -6.39 4.63
CA HIS A 229 -7.82 -7.22 5.57
C HIS A 229 -8.44 -8.64 5.61
N PRO A 230 -7.76 -9.65 6.17
CA PRO A 230 -8.35 -10.97 6.39
C PRO A 230 -9.58 -10.91 7.31
N ILE A 231 -10.71 -11.41 6.82
CA ILE A 231 -12.00 -11.43 7.53
C ILE A 231 -12.31 -12.88 7.90
N ALA A 232 -12.51 -13.16 9.18
CA ALA A 232 -12.88 -14.49 9.64
C ALA A 232 -14.38 -14.74 9.49
N ASP A 233 -14.72 -15.98 9.18
CA ASP A 233 -16.10 -16.42 9.00
C ASP A 233 -16.32 -17.88 9.40
N ASP A 234 -17.36 -18.10 10.18
CA ASP A 234 -17.85 -19.40 10.65
C ASP A 234 -19.29 -19.67 10.20
N ASN A 235 -19.75 -19.00 9.14
CA ASN A 235 -21.10 -19.15 8.60
C ASN A 235 -21.27 -20.52 7.93
N ILE A 236 -21.54 -21.53 8.76
CA ILE A 236 -21.59 -22.93 8.35
C ILE A 236 -22.77 -23.23 7.42
N SER A 237 -23.88 -22.50 7.54
CA SER A 237 -25.03 -22.66 6.63
C SER A 237 -24.70 -22.22 5.21
N ALA A 238 -23.77 -21.26 5.06
CA ALA A 238 -23.21 -20.84 3.78
C ALA A 238 -21.90 -21.58 3.40
N GLY A 239 -21.57 -22.67 4.11
CA GLY A 239 -20.43 -23.53 3.80
C GLY A 239 -19.06 -22.97 4.22
N ARG A 240 -19.03 -22.11 5.25
CA ARG A 240 -17.81 -21.46 5.76
C ARG A 240 -17.58 -21.81 7.22
N GLY A 241 -16.30 -21.91 7.59
CA GLY A 241 -15.88 -22.54 8.84
C GLY A 241 -15.95 -24.07 8.75
N TRP A 242 -15.51 -24.75 9.81
CA TRP A 242 -15.51 -26.21 9.88
C TRP A 242 -15.77 -26.73 11.29
N LEU A 243 -16.38 -27.92 11.41
CA LEU A 243 -16.76 -28.50 12.69
C LEU A 243 -15.57 -29.11 13.43
N LEU A 244 -15.36 -28.66 14.66
CA LEU A 244 -14.48 -29.28 15.63
C LEU A 244 -15.09 -30.60 16.14
N PRO A 245 -14.28 -31.52 16.73
CA PRO A 245 -14.79 -32.78 17.28
C PRO A 245 -15.86 -32.63 18.36
N ASP A 246 -15.89 -31.48 19.05
CA ASP A 246 -16.88 -31.14 20.08
C ASP A 246 -18.14 -30.44 19.54
N GLY A 247 -18.24 -30.27 18.21
CA GLY A 247 -19.39 -29.66 17.54
C GLY A 247 -19.33 -28.14 17.42
N ARG A 248 -18.32 -27.45 17.97
CA ARG A 248 -18.12 -26.01 17.72
C ARG A 248 -17.64 -25.76 16.28
N VAL A 249 -17.86 -24.55 15.76
CA VAL A 249 -17.39 -24.17 14.42
C VAL A 249 -16.11 -23.35 14.53
N GLN A 250 -15.02 -23.85 13.95
CA GLN A 250 -13.78 -23.12 13.80
C GLN A 250 -13.87 -22.20 12.56
N PRO A 251 -13.55 -20.89 12.66
CA PRO A 251 -13.62 -19.97 11.52
C PRO A 251 -12.62 -20.27 10.39
N THR A 252 -12.88 -19.69 9.21
CA THR A 252 -11.97 -19.60 8.05
C THR A 252 -11.81 -18.14 7.59
N TYR A 253 -10.77 -17.82 6.82
CA TYR A 253 -10.47 -16.47 6.34
C TYR A 253 -10.67 -16.22 4.84
N ARG A 254 -11.06 -17.25 4.08
CA ARG A 254 -11.47 -17.13 2.66
C ARG A 254 -10.42 -16.44 1.76
N MET A 255 -9.14 -16.54 2.09
CA MET A 255 -8.00 -15.96 1.36
C MET A 255 -8.01 -16.28 -0.14
N PHE A 256 -8.31 -17.53 -0.51
CA PHE A 256 -8.35 -17.95 -1.92
C PHE A 256 -9.55 -17.36 -2.68
N ALA A 257 -10.71 -17.29 -2.02
CA ALA A 257 -11.91 -16.69 -2.59
C ALA A 257 -11.72 -15.20 -2.83
N THR A 258 -11.24 -14.46 -1.83
CA THR A 258 -10.92 -13.03 -1.95
C THR A 258 -9.87 -12.77 -3.02
N ARG A 259 -8.81 -13.59 -3.10
CA ARG A 259 -7.82 -13.52 -4.20
C ARG A 259 -8.50 -13.65 -5.57
N ARG A 260 -9.39 -14.63 -5.73
CA ARG A 260 -10.12 -14.85 -6.99
C ARG A 260 -11.02 -13.67 -7.31
N TYR A 261 -11.70 -13.09 -6.32
CA TYR A 261 -12.50 -11.88 -6.49
C TYR A 261 -11.67 -10.70 -7.02
N MET A 262 -10.51 -10.41 -6.41
CA MET A 262 -9.63 -9.33 -6.87
C MET A 262 -9.19 -9.53 -8.32
N LEU A 263 -8.83 -10.76 -8.71
CA LEU A 263 -8.47 -11.09 -10.09
C LEU A 263 -9.65 -10.94 -11.07
N ARG A 264 -10.87 -11.25 -10.63
CA ARG A 264 -12.08 -11.08 -11.44
C ARG A 264 -12.47 -9.63 -11.62
N LEU A 265 -12.34 -8.79 -10.58
CA LEU A 265 -12.50 -7.34 -10.71
C LEU A 265 -11.50 -6.76 -11.72
N ARG A 266 -10.23 -7.17 -11.63
CA ARG A 266 -9.21 -6.77 -12.62
C ARG A 266 -9.60 -7.19 -14.03
N ALA A 267 -10.03 -8.44 -14.22
CA ALA A 267 -10.44 -8.94 -15.52
C ALA A 267 -11.62 -8.12 -16.08
N ALA A 268 -12.65 -7.86 -15.26
CA ALA A 268 -13.80 -7.06 -15.63
C ALA A 268 -13.43 -5.62 -16.04
N LEU A 269 -12.53 -4.96 -15.30
CA LEU A 269 -12.00 -3.66 -15.68
C LEU A 269 -11.27 -3.74 -17.02
N HIS A 270 -10.39 -4.73 -17.21
CA HIS A 270 -9.61 -4.90 -18.43
C HIS A 270 -10.49 -5.16 -19.68
N GLU A 271 -11.52 -5.99 -19.54
CA GLU A 271 -12.51 -6.28 -20.59
C GLU A 271 -13.28 -5.02 -21.03
N ASN A 272 -13.41 -4.04 -20.13
CA ASN A 272 -14.03 -2.73 -20.42
C ASN A 272 -12.99 -1.64 -20.77
N GLY A 273 -11.77 -2.04 -21.17
CA GLY A 273 -10.72 -1.12 -21.60
C GLY A 273 -10.05 -0.34 -20.47
N LYS A 274 -10.31 -0.69 -19.21
CA LYS A 274 -9.75 -0.06 -18.02
C LYS A 274 -8.52 -0.84 -17.55
N ARG A 275 -7.34 -0.27 -17.78
CA ARG A 275 -6.06 -0.96 -17.51
C ARG A 275 -5.38 -0.49 -16.24
N ASP A 276 -5.71 0.72 -15.80
CA ASP A 276 -5.04 1.40 -14.71
C ASP A 276 -6.10 1.83 -13.68
N LYS A 277 -5.70 2.09 -12.44
CA LYS A 277 -6.52 2.64 -11.33
C LYS A 277 -7.36 1.63 -10.52
N PHE A 278 -6.95 0.37 -10.45
CA PHE A 278 -7.43 -0.49 -9.36
C PHE A 278 -6.55 -0.28 -8.12
N VAL A 279 -7.15 0.27 -7.07
CA VAL A 279 -6.46 0.62 -5.83
C VAL A 279 -6.98 -0.25 -4.70
N ILE A 280 -6.06 -0.84 -3.93
CA ILE A 280 -6.41 -1.60 -2.73
C ILE A 280 -5.74 -0.93 -1.53
N HIS A 281 -6.55 -0.47 -0.58
CA HIS A 281 -6.11 0.14 0.66
C HIS A 281 -6.14 -0.85 1.82
N MET A 282 -5.00 -0.97 2.49
CA MET A 282 -4.73 -2.03 3.44
C MET A 282 -3.73 -1.57 4.51
N THR A 283 -4.15 -0.60 5.32
CA THR A 283 -3.42 -0.08 6.48
C THR A 283 -2.84 -1.23 7.31
N ASN A 284 -1.51 -1.36 7.30
CA ASN A 284 -0.74 -2.42 7.98
C ASN A 284 -1.00 -3.87 7.52
N ASN A 285 -1.65 -4.08 6.39
CA ASN A 285 -2.09 -5.39 5.91
C ASN A 285 -1.67 -5.64 4.46
N MET A 286 -0.40 -5.42 4.10
CA MET A 286 0.13 -5.70 2.75
C MET A 286 -0.03 -7.18 2.34
N ILE A 287 -1.21 -7.58 1.85
CA ILE A 287 -1.59 -8.96 1.52
C ILE A 287 -1.23 -9.26 0.06
N ILE A 288 -0.09 -9.93 -0.11
CA ILE A 288 0.51 -10.34 -1.40
C ILE A 288 -0.45 -11.00 -2.38
N PRO A 289 -1.22 -12.05 -1.99
CA PRO A 289 -2.10 -12.72 -2.94
C PRO A 289 -3.19 -11.80 -3.48
N TRP A 290 -3.49 -10.68 -2.83
CA TRP A 290 -4.55 -9.75 -3.22
C TRP A 290 -4.02 -8.56 -4.01
N ILE A 291 -2.95 -7.92 -3.54
CA ILE A 291 -2.36 -6.74 -4.21
C ILE A 291 -1.81 -7.05 -5.61
N GLY A 292 -1.50 -8.31 -5.93
CA GLY A 292 -1.08 -8.68 -7.28
C GLY A 292 -2.07 -8.27 -8.37
N ALA A 293 -3.36 -8.16 -8.04
CA ALA A 293 -4.38 -7.65 -8.94
C ALA A 293 -4.39 -6.12 -9.07
N ALA A 294 -3.90 -5.36 -8.08
CA ALA A 294 -3.97 -3.89 -8.01
C ALA A 294 -2.92 -3.20 -8.88
N ASP A 295 -3.17 -1.95 -9.29
CA ASP A 295 -2.13 -1.07 -9.84
C ASP A 295 -1.40 -0.34 -8.72
N ILE A 296 -2.15 0.03 -7.68
CA ILE A 296 -1.65 0.74 -6.50
C ILE A 296 -2.08 -0.03 -5.25
N ALA A 297 -1.10 -0.37 -4.41
CA ALA A 297 -1.34 -0.71 -3.04
C ALA A 297 -1.22 0.56 -2.20
N LEU A 298 -2.26 0.90 -1.46
CA LEU A 298 -2.25 2.00 -0.52
C LEU A 298 -2.02 1.46 0.90
N ASP A 299 -1.07 2.04 1.60
CA ASP A 299 -0.78 1.79 3.03
C ASP A 299 -0.71 3.15 3.75
N GLY A 300 -0.61 3.18 5.07
CA GLY A 300 -0.57 4.42 5.85
C GLY A 300 -1.69 4.53 6.87
N GLU A 301 -2.28 5.71 7.03
CA GLU A 301 -3.49 6.03 7.83
C GLU A 301 -3.45 5.79 9.36
N LEU A 302 -2.60 4.90 9.87
CA LEU A 302 -2.61 4.49 11.29
C LEU A 302 -2.34 5.64 12.26
N ASN A 303 -1.36 6.48 11.93
CA ASN A 303 -0.91 7.56 12.81
C ASN A 303 -1.59 8.87 12.43
N VAL A 304 -2.71 9.17 13.11
CA VAL A 304 -3.40 10.46 12.98
C VAL A 304 -2.56 11.56 13.64
N ILE A 305 -2.29 12.65 12.90
CA ILE A 305 -1.44 13.76 13.35
C ILE A 305 -2.28 15.04 13.39
N TYR A 306 -2.46 15.58 14.59
CA TYR A 306 -3.11 16.87 14.81
C TYR A 306 -2.07 17.97 15.09
N PRO A 307 -2.37 19.25 14.78
CA PRO A 307 -1.41 20.34 14.97
C PRO A 307 -1.00 20.51 16.44
N GLU A 308 -1.89 20.26 17.39
CA GLU A 308 -1.65 20.33 18.83
C GLU A 308 -0.64 19.29 19.35
N HIS A 309 -0.37 18.22 18.59
CA HIS A 309 0.64 17.23 18.98
C HIS A 309 2.06 17.80 18.95
N GLY A 310 2.31 18.85 18.15
CA GLY A 310 3.65 19.38 17.92
C GLY A 310 4.60 18.37 17.26
N LYS A 311 4.05 17.38 16.54
CA LYS A 311 4.74 16.30 15.85
C LYS A 311 4.42 16.34 14.36
N ASP A 312 5.28 15.75 13.55
CA ASP A 312 5.02 15.51 12.13
C ASP A 312 5.25 14.05 11.74
N PHE A 313 5.15 13.77 10.44
CA PHE A 313 5.25 12.43 9.88
C PHE A 313 6.53 11.68 10.28
N ILE A 314 7.68 12.38 10.38
CA ILE A 314 8.97 11.75 10.75
C ILE A 314 8.98 11.34 12.23
N ASP A 315 8.27 12.06 13.10
CA ASP A 315 8.11 11.69 14.52
C ASP A 315 7.21 10.46 14.72
N CYS A 316 6.31 10.19 13.77
CA CYS A 316 5.27 9.15 13.87
C CYS A 316 5.62 7.87 13.10
N TRP A 317 6.43 7.94 12.04
CA TRP A 317 6.74 6.80 11.18
C TRP A 317 8.23 6.45 11.19
N SER A 318 8.53 5.22 11.62
CA SER A 318 9.91 4.71 11.55
C SER A 318 10.32 4.42 10.09
N THR A 319 11.58 4.73 9.77
CA THR A 319 12.21 4.35 8.51
C THR A 319 12.11 2.86 8.20
N MET A 320 12.24 2.04 9.24
CA MET A 320 12.12 0.58 9.14
C MET A 320 10.71 0.12 8.72
N ARG A 321 9.65 0.81 9.14
CA ARG A 321 8.26 0.52 8.70
C ARG A 321 8.06 0.87 7.23
N LEU A 322 8.65 1.98 6.76
CA LEU A 322 8.57 2.41 5.36
C LEU A 322 9.39 1.55 4.42
N ARG A 323 10.54 1.02 4.87
CA ARG A 323 11.30 0.02 4.10
C ARG A 323 10.48 -1.23 3.76
N GLY A 324 9.55 -1.62 4.64
CA GLY A 324 8.59 -2.70 4.34
C GLY A 324 7.59 -2.36 3.24
N CYS A 325 7.47 -1.11 2.79
CA CYS A 325 6.53 -0.64 1.78
C CYS A 325 7.18 -0.35 0.42
N VAL A 326 8.45 -0.71 0.22
CA VAL A 326 9.15 -0.35 -1.02
C VAL A 326 8.49 -1.03 -2.23
N PRO A 327 8.12 -0.31 -3.29
CA PRO A 327 7.35 -0.88 -4.41
C PRO A 327 8.03 -2.05 -5.12
N SER A 328 9.35 -2.03 -5.27
CA SER A 328 10.11 -3.14 -5.88
C SER A 328 10.00 -4.44 -5.10
N GLN A 329 9.82 -4.37 -3.78
CA GLN A 329 9.63 -5.55 -2.92
C GLN A 329 8.33 -6.28 -3.27
N TRP A 330 7.27 -5.53 -3.60
CA TRP A 330 5.93 -6.05 -3.79
C TRP A 330 5.61 -6.35 -5.26
N GLY A 331 6.20 -5.61 -6.20
CA GLY A 331 5.82 -5.67 -7.61
C GLY A 331 4.56 -4.88 -7.93
N VAL A 332 4.20 -3.91 -7.08
CA VAL A 332 3.03 -3.05 -7.20
C VAL A 332 3.47 -1.65 -6.76
N ALA A 333 2.98 -0.61 -7.41
CA ALA A 333 3.22 0.75 -6.93
C ALA A 333 2.63 0.88 -5.52
N VAL A 334 3.43 1.36 -4.56
CA VAL A 334 2.93 1.66 -3.23
C VAL A 334 2.75 3.16 -3.13
N ASN A 335 1.58 3.57 -2.68
CA ASN A 335 1.29 4.94 -2.29
C ASN A 335 1.09 4.97 -0.78
N PHE A 336 1.51 6.04 -0.13
CA PHE A 336 1.46 6.13 1.32
C PHE A 336 0.50 7.21 1.77
N LEU A 337 -0.55 6.86 2.50
CA LEU A 337 -1.54 7.78 3.03
C LEU A 337 -1.03 8.40 4.35
N GLN A 338 -0.99 9.73 4.41
CA GLN A 338 -0.81 10.47 5.66
C GLN A 338 -2.17 10.83 6.24
N GLU A 339 -2.28 10.96 7.56
CA GLU A 339 -3.54 11.29 8.24
C GLU A 339 -3.41 12.56 9.12
N HIS A 340 -3.12 13.70 8.49
CA HIS A 340 -3.13 15.01 9.13
C HIS A 340 -4.58 15.50 9.25
N GLN A 341 -5.06 15.62 10.48
CA GLN A 341 -6.41 16.09 10.79
C GLN A 341 -6.39 17.36 11.63
N GLY A 342 -7.55 18.01 11.76
CA GLY A 342 -7.72 19.24 12.54
C GLY A 342 -7.39 20.53 11.77
N ASP A 343 -7.48 21.66 12.47
CA ASP A 343 -7.37 22.99 11.88
C ASP A 343 -5.91 23.47 11.82
N TRP A 344 -5.18 22.98 10.82
CA TRP A 344 -3.80 23.41 10.61
C TRP A 344 -3.71 24.85 10.08
N GLN A 345 -2.79 25.62 10.67
CA GLN A 345 -2.28 26.81 9.99
C GLN A 345 -1.55 26.39 8.70
N ARG A 346 -1.79 27.08 7.59
CA ARG A 346 -1.30 26.68 6.26
C ARG A 346 0.21 26.40 6.23
N GLU A 347 1.01 27.29 6.82
CA GLU A 347 2.47 27.18 6.86
C GLU A 347 2.95 25.97 7.68
N ALA A 348 2.26 25.68 8.78
CA ALA A 348 2.54 24.50 9.60
C ALA A 348 2.20 23.20 8.86
N LEU A 349 1.07 23.18 8.14
CA LEU A 349 0.69 22.03 7.31
C LEU A 349 1.68 21.80 6.17
N ILE A 350 2.12 22.86 5.48
CA ILE A 350 3.14 22.74 4.44
C ILE A 350 4.41 22.10 5.02
N LYS A 351 4.88 22.59 6.18
CA LYS A 351 6.04 22.00 6.85
C LYS A 351 5.84 20.52 7.20
N ALA A 352 4.69 20.16 7.78
CA ALA A 352 4.36 18.76 8.11
C ALA A 352 4.29 17.87 6.86
N MET A 353 3.72 18.39 5.77
CA MET A 353 3.65 17.70 4.49
C MET A 353 5.02 17.55 3.82
N ARG A 354 5.96 18.48 4.04
CA ARG A 354 7.34 18.32 3.57
C ARG A 354 8.05 17.17 4.28
N ALA A 355 7.87 17.02 5.60
CA ALA A 355 8.37 15.87 6.36
C ALA A 355 7.84 14.54 5.78
N TYR A 356 6.54 14.48 5.50
CA TYR A 356 5.90 13.34 4.82
C TYR A 356 6.48 13.08 3.43
N THR A 357 6.50 14.10 2.57
CA THR A 357 6.94 13.98 1.17
C THR A 357 8.37 13.50 1.09
N GLY A 358 9.27 14.12 1.85
CA GLY A 358 10.68 13.74 1.91
C GLY A 358 10.87 12.30 2.35
N LEU A 359 10.29 11.92 3.49
CA LEU A 359 10.50 10.59 4.06
C LEU A 359 9.91 9.48 3.16
N VAL A 360 8.73 9.68 2.58
CA VAL A 360 8.09 8.71 1.67
C VAL A 360 8.91 8.56 0.38
N LEU A 361 9.32 9.67 -0.23
CA LEU A 361 10.14 9.66 -1.44
C LEU A 361 11.54 9.05 -1.23
N ALA A 362 12.12 9.22 -0.04
CA ALA A 362 13.38 8.57 0.33
C ALA A 362 13.30 7.03 0.37
N HIS A 363 12.10 6.45 0.29
CA HIS A 363 11.87 5.01 0.20
C HIS A 363 11.33 4.56 -1.17
N ASP A 364 11.40 5.42 -2.19
CA ASP A 364 10.80 5.20 -3.52
C ASP A 364 9.28 5.00 -3.49
N ILE A 365 8.59 5.46 -2.44
CA ILE A 365 7.15 5.29 -2.32
C ILE A 365 6.46 6.52 -2.95
N LEU A 366 5.27 6.35 -3.53
CA LEU A 366 4.47 7.48 -3.99
C LEU A 366 3.94 8.27 -2.78
N ALA A 367 4.12 9.59 -2.81
CA ALA A 367 3.59 10.51 -1.82
C ALA A 367 2.31 11.21 -2.30
N SER A 368 1.62 10.68 -3.31
CA SER A 368 0.50 11.37 -3.97
C SER A 368 -0.85 11.16 -3.29
N ALA A 369 -0.98 10.23 -2.34
CA ALA A 369 -2.26 9.82 -1.78
C ALA A 369 -3.10 11.00 -1.25
N ASN A 370 -2.62 11.81 -0.30
CA ASN A 370 -3.37 12.94 0.25
C ASN A 370 -2.73 14.29 -0.10
N ALA A 371 -3.58 15.30 -0.36
CA ALA A 371 -3.28 16.74 -0.50
C ALA A 371 -1.83 17.13 -0.90
N ASN A 372 -1.23 16.43 -1.87
CA ASN A 372 0.16 16.69 -2.27
C ASN A 372 0.32 17.93 -3.15
N GLY A 373 -0.77 18.67 -3.38
CA GLY A 373 -0.73 20.01 -3.94
C GLY A 373 -0.01 21.05 -3.07
N LEU A 374 0.44 20.68 -1.86
CA LEU A 374 1.25 21.53 -0.99
C LEU A 374 2.75 21.43 -1.25
N ASN A 375 3.22 20.42 -2.00
CA ASN A 375 4.64 20.27 -2.39
C ASN A 375 4.79 19.93 -3.90
N PRO A 376 4.18 20.70 -4.82
CA PRO A 376 4.25 20.43 -6.25
C PRO A 376 5.69 20.45 -6.80
N GLU A 377 6.61 21.15 -6.14
CA GLU A 377 8.02 21.25 -6.52
C GLU A 377 8.71 19.88 -6.52
N ALA A 378 8.30 18.97 -5.64
CA ALA A 378 8.78 17.60 -5.63
C ALA A 378 8.45 16.89 -6.95
N TRP A 379 7.23 17.06 -7.45
CA TRP A 379 6.78 16.46 -8.70
C TRP A 379 7.37 17.13 -9.92
N ILE A 380 7.47 18.47 -9.92
CA ILE A 380 8.11 19.23 -10.99
C ILE A 380 9.57 18.79 -11.15
N ALA A 381 10.30 18.63 -10.03
CA ALA A 381 11.68 18.14 -10.05
C ALA A 381 11.78 16.72 -10.64
N ARG A 382 10.87 15.82 -10.24
CA ARG A 382 10.83 14.43 -10.73
C ARG A 382 10.45 14.37 -12.22
N GLU A 383 9.47 15.15 -12.66
CA GLU A 383 9.10 15.26 -14.08
C GLU A 383 10.28 15.80 -14.91
N ALA A 384 10.94 16.87 -14.47
CA ALA A 384 12.10 17.43 -15.15
C ALA A 384 13.29 16.44 -15.22
N PHE A 385 13.41 15.55 -14.25
CA PHE A 385 14.42 14.48 -14.26
C PHE A 385 14.07 13.33 -15.23
N GLY A 386 12.82 13.24 -15.70
CA GLY A 386 12.34 12.08 -16.46
C GLY A 386 12.07 10.88 -15.55
N MET A 387 11.46 11.09 -14.39
CA MET A 387 11.22 10.04 -13.38
C MET A 387 10.37 8.87 -13.90
N ALA A 388 9.59 9.08 -14.96
CA ALA A 388 8.77 8.04 -15.60
C ALA A 388 9.54 7.15 -16.58
N GLU A 389 10.80 7.49 -16.91
CA GLU A 389 11.59 6.74 -17.88
C GLU A 389 12.05 5.38 -17.34
N ASP A 390 12.16 4.39 -18.23
CA ASP A 390 12.53 3.01 -17.88
C ASP A 390 14.00 2.88 -17.43
N ASP A 391 14.84 3.87 -17.73
CA ASP A 391 16.25 3.90 -17.37
C ASP A 391 16.50 4.41 -15.93
N VAL A 392 15.44 4.76 -15.20
CA VAL A 392 15.52 5.24 -13.81
C VAL A 392 15.73 4.08 -12.84
N ARG A 393 16.89 4.08 -12.18
CA ARG A 393 17.24 3.15 -11.11
C ARG A 393 17.23 3.85 -9.76
N PHE A 394 16.52 3.30 -8.77
CA PHE A 394 16.55 3.79 -7.40
C PHE A 394 17.68 3.16 -6.58
N VAL A 395 18.29 3.93 -5.69
CA VAL A 395 19.24 3.50 -4.67
C VAL A 395 18.82 4.10 -3.33
N GLY A 396 18.32 3.24 -2.43
CA GLY A 396 17.90 3.65 -1.10
C GLY A 396 19.08 3.89 -0.17
N TYR A 397 18.95 4.80 0.81
CA TYR A 397 20.00 5.11 1.79
C TYR A 397 20.50 3.89 2.60
N TRP A 398 19.75 2.79 2.61
CA TRP A 398 20.10 1.53 3.28
C TRP A 398 20.88 0.55 2.40
N GLN A 399 20.98 0.82 1.08
CA GLN A 399 21.60 -0.09 0.12
C GLN A 399 23.10 0.18 -0.04
N PRO A 400 23.89 -0.84 -0.42
CA PRO A 400 25.25 -0.61 -0.90
C PRO A 400 25.27 0.38 -2.08
N GLY A 401 26.20 1.33 -2.06
CA GLY A 401 26.29 2.38 -3.10
C GLY A 401 25.37 3.58 -2.88
N ALA A 402 24.69 3.67 -1.73
CA ALA A 402 23.95 4.85 -1.33
C ALA A 402 24.85 6.09 -1.16
N VAL A 403 24.25 7.27 -1.31
CA VAL A 403 24.90 8.55 -1.01
C VAL A 403 25.13 8.62 0.50
N ALA A 404 26.38 8.75 0.92
CA ALA A 404 26.67 8.96 2.34
C ALA A 404 26.37 10.40 2.71
N ALA A 405 25.70 10.62 3.84
CA ALA A 405 25.36 11.94 4.34
C ALA A 405 25.97 12.20 5.71
N THR A 406 26.41 13.44 5.93
CA THR A 406 26.85 13.94 7.24
C THR A 406 25.98 15.14 7.62
N PRO A 407 25.34 15.14 8.80
CA PRO A 407 25.36 14.08 9.82
C PRO A 407 24.58 12.83 9.39
N THR A 408 24.79 11.72 10.12
CA THR A 408 24.10 10.43 9.88
C THR A 408 22.59 10.47 10.14
N THR A 409 22.08 11.57 10.70
CA THR A 409 20.64 11.84 10.82
C THR A 409 20.03 12.35 9.51
N VAL A 410 20.81 12.42 8.43
CA VAL A 410 20.30 12.71 7.09
C VAL A 410 20.24 11.40 6.31
N LEU A 411 19.06 11.11 5.76
CA LEU A 411 18.84 10.00 4.85
C LEU A 411 19.02 10.53 3.42
N ALA A 412 19.84 9.87 2.61
CA ALA A 412 20.05 10.25 1.22
C ALA A 412 19.83 9.06 0.29
N SER A 413 18.71 9.08 -0.43
CA SER A 413 18.40 8.14 -1.50
C SER A 413 18.51 8.83 -2.85
N ALA A 414 18.75 8.08 -3.93
CA ALA A 414 18.94 8.66 -5.25
C ALA A 414 18.19 7.89 -6.34
N TRP A 415 17.62 8.61 -7.28
CA TRP A 415 17.27 8.08 -8.60
C TRP A 415 18.39 8.39 -9.58
N LEU A 416 18.81 7.38 -10.32
CA LEU A 416 19.94 7.42 -11.23
C LEU A 416 19.46 7.24 -12.66
N ARG A 417 20.09 7.99 -13.56
CA ARG A 417 19.99 7.86 -15.01
C ARG A 417 21.40 8.00 -15.62
N PRO A 418 21.61 7.63 -16.90
CA PRO A 418 22.90 7.85 -17.54
C PRO A 418 23.36 9.32 -17.43
N GLY A 419 24.46 9.57 -16.72
CA GLY A 419 25.05 10.90 -16.57
C GLY A 419 24.33 11.86 -15.60
N ALA A 420 23.27 11.42 -14.92
CA ALA A 420 22.52 12.25 -13.97
C ALA A 420 22.01 11.48 -12.74
N ALA A 421 21.85 12.17 -11.62
CA ALA A 421 21.21 11.67 -10.41
C ALA A 421 20.28 12.73 -9.81
N LEU A 422 19.08 12.33 -9.37
CA LEU A 422 18.22 13.14 -8.52
C LEU A 422 18.27 12.55 -7.11
N ILE A 423 18.85 13.27 -6.17
CA ILE A 423 18.99 12.85 -4.77
C ILE A 423 17.85 13.45 -3.97
N VAL A 424 17.18 12.64 -3.15
CA VAL A 424 16.31 13.10 -2.06
C VAL A 424 17.06 12.98 -0.75
N ALA A 425 17.41 14.12 -0.16
CA ALA A 425 18.08 14.21 1.12
C ALA A 425 17.09 14.70 2.19
N VAL A 426 16.87 13.88 3.22
CA VAL A 426 15.85 14.13 4.28
C VAL A 426 16.55 14.25 5.62
N ASN A 427 16.34 15.36 6.32
CA ASN A 427 16.93 15.57 7.63
C ASN A 427 15.98 15.13 8.74
N THR A 428 16.29 14.01 9.40
CA THR A 428 15.53 13.49 10.55
C THR A 428 16.11 13.94 11.89
N GLY A 429 17.14 14.80 11.89
CA GLY A 429 17.84 15.29 13.07
C GLY A 429 17.76 16.81 13.25
N GLY A 430 18.51 17.33 14.22
CA GLY A 430 18.48 18.77 14.57
C GLY A 430 19.46 19.66 13.80
N ALA A 431 20.51 19.11 13.19
CA ALA A 431 21.54 19.89 12.50
C ALA A 431 21.08 20.27 11.09
N ALA A 432 21.21 21.55 10.72
CA ALA A 432 20.73 22.04 9.43
C ALA A 432 21.74 21.89 8.28
N GLU A 433 23.04 21.90 8.58
CA GLU A 433 24.09 21.77 7.57
C GLU A 433 24.31 20.30 7.21
N VAL A 434 24.20 20.01 5.92
CA VAL A 434 24.26 18.67 5.35
C VAL A 434 25.36 18.62 4.30
N GLU A 435 26.20 17.59 4.38
CA GLU A 435 27.16 17.25 3.34
C GLU A 435 26.81 15.87 2.77
N LEU A 436 26.76 15.77 1.44
CA LEU A 436 26.50 14.54 0.70
C LEU A 436 27.74 14.12 -0.08
N ASP A 437 28.13 12.87 0.06
CA ASP A 437 29.25 12.25 -0.66
C ASP A 437 28.72 11.52 -1.90
N LEU A 438 29.01 12.09 -3.07
CA LEU A 438 28.45 11.66 -4.35
C LEU A 438 29.24 10.52 -4.99
N ARG A 439 30.41 10.17 -4.43
CA ARG A 439 31.36 9.24 -5.07
C ARG A 439 30.79 7.83 -5.22
N ALA A 440 29.89 7.43 -4.33
CA ALA A 440 29.21 6.14 -4.39
C ALA A 440 28.25 6.01 -5.58
N LEU A 441 27.82 7.12 -6.19
CA LEU A 441 26.91 7.13 -7.33
C LEU A 441 27.56 6.61 -8.63
N GLY A 442 28.90 6.51 -8.67
CA GLY A 442 29.63 6.13 -9.89
C GLY A 442 29.46 7.15 -11.03
N LEU A 443 29.19 8.41 -10.68
CA LEU A 443 28.94 9.51 -11.60
C LEU A 443 30.04 10.56 -11.47
N ASP A 444 30.51 11.11 -12.59
CA ASP A 444 31.44 12.25 -12.62
C ASP A 444 30.69 13.53 -12.25
N ALA A 445 30.35 13.70 -10.97
CA ALA A 445 29.46 14.73 -10.48
C ALA A 445 30.16 16.09 -10.50
N ARG A 446 29.91 16.90 -11.54
CA ARG A 446 30.54 18.22 -11.70
C ARG A 446 29.61 19.37 -11.38
N PHE A 447 28.31 19.16 -11.56
CA PHE A 447 27.30 20.18 -11.34
C PHE A 447 26.25 19.64 -10.37
N ALA A 448 25.85 20.46 -9.41
CA ALA A 448 24.72 20.19 -8.55
C ALA A 448 23.83 21.43 -8.45
N ARG A 449 22.52 21.22 -8.37
CA ARG A 449 21.55 22.27 -8.09
C ARG A 449 20.42 21.75 -7.22
N ASP A 450 19.86 22.63 -6.41
CA ASP A 450 18.58 22.40 -5.76
C ASP A 450 17.49 22.35 -6.84
N ALA A 451 16.75 21.24 -6.93
CA ALA A 451 15.78 21.04 -7.99
C ALA A 451 14.49 21.85 -7.80
N GLU A 452 14.22 22.32 -6.57
CA GLU A 452 13.07 23.16 -6.24
C GLU A 452 13.41 24.63 -6.56
N THR A 453 14.51 25.15 -6.00
CA THR A 453 14.89 26.58 -6.12
C THR A 453 15.71 26.90 -7.37
N LYS A 454 16.24 25.87 -8.05
CA LYS A 454 17.20 25.96 -9.16
C LYS A 454 18.55 26.56 -8.78
N ALA A 455 18.79 26.84 -7.50
CA ALA A 455 20.05 27.40 -7.02
C ALA A 455 21.19 26.40 -7.22
N ALA A 456 22.32 26.88 -7.75
CA ALA A 456 23.53 26.08 -7.89
C ALA A 456 24.10 25.73 -6.51
N LEU A 457 24.51 24.47 -6.34
CA LEU A 457 25.19 23.97 -5.15
C LEU A 457 26.63 23.60 -5.54
N PRO A 458 27.66 24.20 -4.93
CA PRO A 458 29.04 23.88 -5.25
C PRO A 458 29.36 22.40 -5.03
N VAL A 459 29.96 21.76 -6.04
CA VAL A 459 30.53 20.42 -5.90
C VAL A 459 32.03 20.54 -5.72
N LEU A 460 32.53 20.09 -4.57
CA LEU A 460 33.95 20.14 -4.20
C LEU A 460 34.38 18.74 -3.77
N ASP A 461 35.41 18.20 -4.42
CA ASP A 461 35.96 16.87 -4.13
C ASP A 461 34.91 15.73 -4.11
N GLY A 462 33.94 15.81 -5.03
CA GLY A 462 32.83 14.85 -5.12
C GLY A 462 31.81 14.97 -3.99
N ARG A 463 31.76 16.10 -3.29
CA ARG A 463 30.81 16.39 -2.21
C ARG A 463 29.99 17.62 -2.54
N VAL A 464 28.74 17.63 -2.08
CA VAL A 464 27.86 18.81 -2.14
C VAL A 464 27.37 19.15 -0.75
N ARG A 465 27.26 20.45 -0.45
CA ARG A 465 26.70 20.95 0.80
C ARG A 465 25.35 21.62 0.56
N ALA A 466 24.43 21.41 1.49
CA ALA A 466 23.10 22.02 1.48
C ALA A 466 22.64 22.29 2.91
N THR A 467 21.75 23.27 3.08
CA THR A 467 21.06 23.50 4.34
C THR A 467 19.66 22.89 4.27
N ILE A 468 19.38 21.93 5.14
CA ILE A 468 18.10 21.22 5.24
C ILE A 468 17.60 21.33 6.68
N ALA A 469 16.49 22.04 6.90
CA ALA A 469 15.93 22.19 8.23
C ALA A 469 15.53 20.82 8.85
N ARG A 470 15.40 20.77 10.18
CA ARG A 470 14.86 19.59 10.86
C ARG A 470 13.50 19.22 10.25
N HIS A 471 13.35 17.97 9.89
CA HIS A 471 12.13 17.38 9.32
C HIS A 471 11.72 18.02 8.01
N ASP A 472 12.72 18.32 7.18
CA ASP A 472 12.56 18.81 5.82
C ASP A 472 13.42 17.96 4.87
N TYR A 473 13.24 18.17 3.57
CA TYR A 473 14.01 17.53 2.53
C TYR A 473 14.49 18.52 1.47
N ARG A 474 15.43 18.06 0.65
CA ARG A 474 15.82 18.68 -0.61
C ARG A 474 15.91 17.65 -1.71
N HIS A 475 15.45 18.04 -2.90
CA HIS A 475 15.83 17.38 -4.14
C HIS A 475 17.07 18.07 -4.71
N ILE A 476 18.13 17.29 -4.95
CA ILE A 476 19.39 17.80 -5.50
C ILE A 476 19.65 17.06 -6.81
N LEU A 477 19.60 17.79 -7.92
CA LEU A 477 19.99 17.27 -9.22
C LEU A 477 21.52 17.38 -9.35
N VAL A 478 22.16 16.27 -9.68
CA VAL A 478 23.59 16.16 -9.94
C VAL A 478 23.81 15.64 -11.36
N THR A 479 24.72 16.27 -12.11
CA THR A 479 25.03 15.89 -13.50
C THR A 479 26.52 15.95 -13.80
N ALA A 480 26.93 15.20 -14.84
CA ALA A 480 28.31 15.25 -15.34
C ALA A 480 28.57 16.42 -16.30
N GLN A 481 27.53 16.88 -16.98
CA GLN A 481 27.56 18.03 -17.87
C GLN A 481 26.61 19.09 -17.33
N GLU A 482 26.86 20.36 -17.66
CA GLU A 482 25.96 21.45 -17.30
C GLU A 482 24.60 21.18 -17.95
N ALA A 483 23.60 20.88 -17.12
CA ALA A 483 22.25 20.63 -17.61
C ALA A 483 21.65 21.95 -18.12
N ALA A 484 20.83 21.87 -19.18
CA ALA A 484 20.04 23.02 -19.60
C ALA A 484 19.17 23.52 -18.41
N PRO A 485 18.96 24.85 -18.30
CA PRO A 485 18.27 25.47 -17.18
C PRO A 485 16.96 24.77 -16.80
#